data_AF-A0A3R7TDM7-F1
#
_entry.id   AF-A0A3R7TDM7-F1
#
_cell.length_a   1.000
_cell.length_b   1.000
_cell.length_c   1.000
_cell.angle_alpha   90.00
_cell.angle_beta   90.00
_cell.angle_gamma   90.00
#
_symmetry.space_group_name_H-M   'P 1'
#
loop_
_entity.id
_entity.type
_entity.pdbx_description
1 polymer ?
#
loop_
_entity_poly.entity_id
_entity_poly.type
_entity_poly.pdbx_seq_one_letter_code
_entity_poly.pdbx_strand_id
1 'polypeptide(L)'
;MKIKLSCAVIAVTMLSGCVSMLTDDPMMIAAYTIPDTVEVDDEVTEAKLAWIGKDLLEPNARREAAKLLAEQDLPEEWDETQYSTLASMATDMFVGEVGSSLGGAVGGAVLVLGMLSGDGSSNNASGLFLPAQFGDIAIDSADLAHDVAIDMVHENIVDAAMTLGYQAICEYGCNSGNRVYRLDIVSNTDRQYVYQPDTLTVSMNVSEFVEAGKEAVLDSIATGEPIKWRSADPHGAMVLLGASPSYDESGKLSLTDIESTTSPFKIASGDLTISRTPFGRDFTRAMFDNPYHYQGSNNLSYFAYSGAVYKLYSNSSINAFDDKIVK
;
A
#
# COMPACT_ATOMS: atom_id res chain seq x y z
N MET A 1 -4.85 -24.25 -64.47
CA MET A 1 -5.50 -22.92 -64.25
C MET A 1 -6.66 -23.11 -63.27
N LYS A 2 -6.80 -22.21 -62.28
CA LYS A 2 -7.81 -22.11 -61.19
C LYS A 2 -7.49 -22.92 -59.91
N ILE A 3 -6.78 -22.33 -58.93
CA ILE A 3 -7.24 -21.50 -57.76
C ILE A 3 -7.90 -22.41 -56.69
N LYS A 4 -7.21 -22.85 -55.61
CA LYS A 4 -6.81 -22.18 -54.33
C LYS A 4 -7.97 -21.68 -53.45
N LEU A 5 -7.80 -21.94 -52.14
CA LEU A 5 -8.45 -21.38 -50.96
C LEU A 5 -9.84 -21.91 -50.56
N SER A 6 -9.83 -22.91 -49.66
CA SER A 6 -10.90 -23.13 -48.67
C SER A 6 -10.29 -23.71 -47.40
N CYS A 7 -9.77 -22.86 -46.50
CA CYS A 7 -9.50 -23.22 -45.09
C CYS A 7 -9.10 -22.04 -44.17
N ALA A 8 -9.50 -20.79 -44.47
CA ALA A 8 -9.03 -19.62 -43.71
C ALA A 8 -10.16 -18.69 -43.23
N VAL A 9 -11.33 -19.23 -42.84
CA VAL A 9 -12.46 -18.39 -42.37
C VAL A 9 -12.96 -18.76 -40.96
N ILE A 10 -12.53 -19.86 -40.36
CA ILE A 10 -13.06 -20.30 -39.04
C ILE A 10 -12.21 -19.79 -37.85
N ALA A 11 -11.01 -19.27 -38.08
CA ALA A 11 -10.14 -18.78 -37.01
C ALA A 11 -10.40 -17.32 -36.57
N VAL A 12 -11.18 -16.54 -37.33
CA VAL A 12 -11.38 -15.10 -37.04
C VAL A 12 -12.57 -14.84 -36.11
N THR A 13 -13.56 -15.73 -36.06
CA THR A 13 -14.76 -15.56 -35.20
C THR A 13 -14.56 -15.98 -33.74
N MET A 14 -13.47 -16.68 -33.41
CA MET A 14 -13.14 -17.03 -32.01
C MET A 14 -12.30 -15.97 -31.30
N LEU A 15 -11.69 -15.02 -32.02
CA LEU A 15 -10.90 -13.92 -31.43
C LEU A 15 -11.74 -12.67 -31.14
N SER A 16 -12.91 -12.50 -31.77
CA SER A 16 -13.80 -11.36 -31.54
C SER A 16 -14.58 -11.43 -30.23
N GLY A 17 -14.73 -12.62 -29.63
CA GLY A 17 -15.44 -12.79 -28.35
C GLY A 17 -14.69 -12.20 -27.15
N CYS A 18 -13.36 -12.36 -27.12
CA CYS A 18 -12.52 -11.83 -26.03
C CYS A 18 -12.37 -10.31 -26.08
N VAL A 19 -12.45 -9.69 -27.26
CA VAL A 19 -12.39 -8.23 -27.40
C VAL A 19 -13.70 -7.58 -26.92
N SER A 20 -14.86 -8.21 -27.18
CA SER A 20 -16.16 -7.65 -26.76
C SER A 20 -16.35 -7.55 -25.24
N MET A 21 -15.75 -8.48 -24.46
CA MET A 21 -15.82 -8.43 -22.99
C MET A 21 -15.03 -7.27 -22.39
N LEU A 22 -13.96 -6.82 -23.07
CA LEU A 22 -13.19 -5.65 -22.64
C LEU A 22 -13.84 -4.33 -23.08
N THR A 23 -14.73 -4.34 -24.07
CA THR A 23 -15.32 -3.12 -24.64
C THR A 23 -16.68 -2.73 -24.07
N ASP A 24 -17.39 -3.65 -23.40
CA ASP A 24 -18.79 -3.43 -23.02
C ASP A 24 -19.04 -3.41 -21.50
N ASP A 25 -18.13 -3.95 -20.66
CA ASP A 25 -18.25 -3.88 -19.20
C ASP A 25 -17.69 -2.53 -18.69
N PRO A 26 -18.54 -1.64 -18.12
CA PRO A 26 -18.10 -0.33 -17.65
C PRO A 26 -17.01 -0.39 -16.57
N MET A 27 -16.99 -1.42 -15.73
CA MET A 27 -15.95 -1.61 -14.71
C MET A 27 -14.61 -1.92 -15.37
N MET A 28 -14.60 -2.82 -16.36
CA MET A 28 -13.39 -3.19 -17.10
C MET A 28 -12.84 -2.01 -17.89
N ILE A 29 -13.70 -1.25 -18.58
CA ILE A 29 -13.29 -0.03 -19.29
C ILE A 29 -12.63 0.94 -18.31
N ALA A 30 -13.26 1.18 -17.16
CA ALA A 30 -12.74 2.11 -16.15
C ALA A 30 -11.43 1.63 -15.50
N ALA A 31 -11.26 0.32 -15.29
CA ALA A 31 -10.08 -0.28 -14.68
C ALA A 31 -8.83 -0.20 -15.57
N TYR A 32 -8.99 -0.20 -16.90
CA TYR A 32 -7.87 -0.16 -17.85
C TYR A 32 -7.72 1.18 -18.57
N THR A 33 -8.54 2.17 -18.21
CA THR A 33 -8.33 3.55 -18.64
C THR A 33 -7.08 4.10 -17.96
N ILE A 34 -6.13 4.61 -18.76
CA ILE A 34 -4.91 5.24 -18.23
C ILE A 34 -5.32 6.50 -17.46
N PRO A 35 -4.95 6.62 -16.18
CA PRO A 35 -5.34 7.76 -15.37
C PRO A 35 -4.47 8.99 -15.66
N ASP A 36 -5.03 10.17 -15.42
CA ASP A 36 -4.34 11.44 -15.52
C ASP A 36 -3.33 11.57 -14.37
N THR A 37 -2.11 12.03 -14.68
CA THR A 37 -1.05 12.23 -13.70
C THR A 37 -0.48 13.64 -13.72
N VAL A 38 0.11 14.02 -12.59
CA VAL A 38 0.95 15.21 -12.44
C VAL A 38 2.28 14.77 -11.86
N GLU A 39 3.36 15.24 -12.47
CA GLU A 39 4.73 14.96 -12.05
C GLU A 39 5.02 15.59 -10.67
N VAL A 40 5.77 14.86 -9.85
CA VAL A 40 6.28 15.26 -8.54
C VAL A 40 7.68 15.82 -8.77
N ASP A 41 7.77 17.12 -9.07
CA ASP A 41 9.03 17.81 -9.38
C ASP A 41 9.77 18.29 -8.11
N ASP A 42 9.94 17.40 -7.12
CA ASP A 42 10.68 17.65 -5.88
C ASP A 42 11.46 16.41 -5.45
N GLU A 43 12.78 16.45 -5.63
CA GLU A 43 13.71 15.33 -5.36
C GLU A 43 13.63 14.84 -3.90
N VAL A 44 13.36 15.74 -2.95
CA VAL A 44 13.20 15.36 -1.54
C VAL A 44 11.89 14.57 -1.36
N THR A 45 10.78 15.03 -1.93
CA THR A 45 9.51 14.30 -1.91
C THR A 45 9.64 12.93 -2.58
N GLU A 46 10.33 12.84 -3.71
CA GLU A 46 10.63 11.55 -4.36
C GLU A 46 11.42 10.62 -3.43
N ALA A 47 12.46 11.13 -2.77
CA ALA A 47 13.24 10.36 -1.80
C ALA A 47 12.40 9.88 -0.60
N LYS A 48 11.47 10.71 -0.10
CA LYS A 48 10.54 10.32 0.97
C LYS A 48 9.62 9.18 0.52
N LEU A 49 8.98 9.33 -0.64
CA LEU A 49 8.12 8.28 -1.23
C LEU A 49 8.90 6.99 -1.49
N ALA A 50 10.10 7.11 -2.04
CA ALA A 50 10.99 5.99 -2.30
C ALA A 50 11.42 5.25 -1.02
N TRP A 51 11.62 5.97 0.08
CA TRP A 51 11.93 5.35 1.37
C TRP A 51 10.72 4.67 2.01
N ILE A 52 9.54 5.29 1.96
CA ILE A 52 8.30 4.69 2.48
C ILE A 52 7.96 3.41 1.69
N GLY A 53 8.06 3.47 0.36
CA GLY A 53 7.84 2.34 -0.54
C GLY A 53 9.09 1.47 -0.76
N LYS A 54 10.11 1.53 0.11
CA LYS A 54 11.44 0.95 -0.15
C LYS A 54 11.41 -0.52 -0.57
N ASP A 55 10.50 -1.31 -0.03
CA ASP A 55 10.39 -2.74 -0.32
C ASP A 55 9.95 -3.02 -1.77
N LEU A 56 9.35 -2.05 -2.47
CA LEU A 56 9.02 -2.14 -3.91
C LEU A 56 10.23 -1.83 -4.81
N LEU A 57 11.32 -1.30 -4.24
CA LEU A 57 12.45 -0.79 -4.99
C LEU A 57 13.66 -1.71 -4.92
N GLU A 58 14.56 -1.62 -5.90
CA GLU A 58 15.85 -2.28 -5.87
C GLU A 58 16.79 -1.63 -4.83
N PRO A 59 17.79 -2.36 -4.31
CA PRO A 59 18.73 -1.84 -3.31
C PRO A 59 19.44 -0.53 -3.70
N ASN A 60 19.67 -0.29 -4.99
CA ASN A 60 20.31 0.94 -5.45
C ASN A 60 19.43 2.18 -5.23
N ALA A 61 18.15 2.11 -5.60
CA ALA A 61 17.18 3.19 -5.38
C ALA A 61 16.96 3.44 -3.89
N ARG A 62 16.86 2.37 -3.07
CA ARG A 62 16.76 2.50 -1.61
C ARG A 62 17.94 3.28 -1.00
N ARG A 63 19.15 2.98 -1.46
CA ARG A 63 20.38 3.64 -1.00
C ARG A 63 20.43 5.11 -1.39
N GLU A 64 19.96 5.43 -2.59
CA GLU A 64 19.90 6.80 -3.08
C GLU A 64 18.88 7.63 -2.29
N ALA A 65 17.68 7.09 -2.06
CA ALA A 65 16.67 7.70 -1.20
C ALA A 65 17.22 7.95 0.22
N ALA A 66 17.81 6.92 0.85
CA ALA A 66 18.39 7.05 2.18
C ALA A 66 19.49 8.12 2.27
N LYS A 67 20.30 8.27 1.21
CA LYS A 67 21.34 9.30 1.16
C LYS A 67 20.75 10.70 1.11
N LEU A 68 19.75 10.93 0.26
CA LEU A 68 19.07 12.23 0.15
C LEU A 68 18.35 12.60 1.44
N LEU A 69 17.71 11.62 2.09
CA LEU A 69 17.05 11.82 3.39
C LEU A 69 18.05 12.08 4.52
N ALA A 70 19.24 11.48 4.48
CA ALA A 70 20.30 11.73 5.46
C ALA A 70 20.84 13.17 5.44
N GLU A 71 20.62 13.90 4.35
CA GLU A 71 21.00 15.31 4.20
C GLU A 71 19.90 16.27 4.70
N GLN A 72 18.73 15.75 5.09
CA GLN A 72 17.61 16.54 5.58
C GLN A 72 17.66 16.71 7.10
N ASP A 73 17.20 17.87 7.57
CA ASP A 73 17.00 18.12 8.99
C ASP A 73 15.76 17.36 9.52
N LEU A 74 15.78 17.06 10.82
CA LEU A 74 14.59 16.56 11.49
C LEU A 74 13.51 17.66 11.53
N PRO A 75 12.22 17.31 11.32
CA PRO A 75 11.13 18.26 11.47
C PRO A 75 11.16 19.02 12.81
N GLU A 76 11.06 20.36 12.75
CA GLU A 76 11.09 21.22 13.94
C GLU A 76 9.80 21.15 14.78
N GLU A 77 8.72 20.60 14.24
CA GLU A 77 7.39 20.61 14.85
C GLU A 77 7.20 19.56 15.96
N TRP A 78 8.18 18.68 16.17
CA TRP A 78 8.12 17.64 17.20
C TRP A 78 8.40 18.18 18.61
N ASP A 79 7.92 17.47 19.62
CA ASP A 79 8.21 17.86 21.01
C ASP A 79 9.72 17.71 21.33
N GLU A 80 10.20 18.44 22.35
CA GLU A 80 11.62 18.45 22.72
C GLU A 80 12.18 17.04 23.05
N THR A 81 11.34 16.15 23.58
CA THR A 81 11.75 14.79 23.96
C THR A 81 11.86 13.85 22.75
N GLN A 82 10.92 13.94 21.81
CA GLN A 82 10.95 13.24 20.54
C GLN A 82 12.13 13.72 19.69
N TYR A 83 12.29 15.04 19.58
CA TYR A 83 13.38 15.65 18.83
C TYR A 83 14.74 15.26 19.39
N SER A 84 14.95 15.37 20.71
CA SER A 84 16.23 15.01 21.34
C SER A 84 16.55 13.51 21.20
N THR A 85 15.54 12.64 21.32
CA THR A 85 15.72 11.19 21.13
C THR A 85 16.13 10.88 19.69
N LEU A 86 15.37 11.35 18.69
CA LEU A 86 15.67 11.09 17.29
C LEU A 86 16.96 11.79 16.83
N ALA A 87 17.28 12.98 17.33
CA ALA A 87 18.55 13.65 17.05
C ALA A 87 19.75 12.87 17.61
N SER A 88 19.60 12.26 18.79
CA SER A 88 20.65 11.39 19.35
C SER A 88 20.82 10.12 18.51
N MET A 89 19.72 9.50 18.07
CA MET A 89 19.75 8.34 17.17
C MET A 89 20.32 8.69 15.80
N ALA A 90 19.99 9.86 15.26
CA ALA A 90 20.54 10.38 14.02
C ALA A 90 22.05 10.60 14.16
N THR A 91 22.49 11.20 15.26
CA THR A 91 23.91 11.32 15.58
C THR A 91 24.57 9.95 15.64
N ASP A 92 24.00 8.97 16.32
CA ASP A 92 24.58 7.63 16.37
C ASP A 92 24.59 6.91 15.02
N MET A 93 23.55 7.10 14.20
CA MET A 93 23.42 6.53 12.86
C MET A 93 24.41 7.14 11.87
N PHE A 94 24.58 8.47 11.90
CA PHE A 94 25.42 9.20 10.95
C PHE A 94 26.86 9.40 11.44
N VAL A 95 27.08 9.58 12.75
CA VAL A 95 28.38 9.87 13.40
C VAL A 95 29.04 8.62 13.99
N GLY A 96 28.27 7.65 14.51
CA GLY A 96 28.80 6.43 15.14
C GLY A 96 29.60 5.49 14.21
N GLU A 97 29.64 5.81 12.91
CA GLU A 97 30.31 5.03 11.86
C GLU A 97 31.30 5.86 11.03
N VAL A 98 31.79 6.98 11.57
CA VAL A 98 32.67 7.98 10.91
C VAL A 98 34.07 7.47 10.54
N GLY A 99 34.29 6.14 10.54
CA GLY A 99 35.45 5.50 9.93
C GLY A 99 35.30 5.12 8.45
N SER A 100 34.08 5.07 7.88
CA SER A 100 33.90 4.73 6.45
C SER A 100 32.67 5.41 5.83
N SER A 101 32.80 6.70 5.54
CA SER A 101 32.01 7.47 4.56
C SER A 101 30.53 7.06 4.40
N LEU A 102 29.64 7.43 5.33
CA LEU A 102 28.17 7.33 5.19
C LEU A 102 27.58 5.94 4.79
N GLY A 103 28.42 4.92 4.64
CA GLY A 103 28.11 3.72 3.86
C GLY A 103 27.88 2.47 4.70
N GLY A 104 28.21 2.48 5.99
CA GLY A 104 27.93 1.36 6.90
C GLY A 104 26.48 1.32 7.38
N ALA A 105 25.90 2.48 7.72
CA ALA A 105 24.59 2.59 8.36
C ALA A 105 23.51 2.60 7.30
N VAL A 106 23.68 3.48 6.30
CA VAL A 106 22.85 3.49 5.09
C VAL A 106 23.00 2.17 4.35
N GLY A 107 24.22 1.65 4.23
CA GLY A 107 24.48 0.36 3.57
C GLY A 107 23.91 -0.83 4.35
N GLY A 108 23.95 -0.82 5.67
CA GLY A 108 23.44 -1.87 6.55
C GLY A 108 21.91 -1.95 6.55
N ALA A 109 21.23 -0.80 6.67
CA ALA A 109 19.78 -0.70 6.54
C ALA A 109 19.30 -1.22 5.17
N VAL A 110 20.02 -0.86 4.10
CA VAL A 110 19.69 -1.31 2.74
C VAL A 110 20.03 -2.79 2.51
N LEU A 111 21.12 -3.32 3.09
CA LEU A 111 21.57 -4.71 2.93
C LEU A 111 20.61 -5.72 3.57
N VAL A 112 20.08 -5.42 4.76
CA VAL A 112 19.13 -6.31 5.46
C VAL A 112 17.86 -6.51 4.62
N LEU A 113 17.43 -5.47 3.89
CA LEU A 113 16.24 -5.51 3.02
C LEU A 113 16.50 -6.17 1.65
N GLY A 114 17.76 -6.25 1.19
CA GLY A 114 18.11 -6.72 -0.15
C GLY A 114 18.18 -8.25 -0.31
N MET A 115 18.02 -9.03 0.76
CA MET A 115 18.24 -10.48 0.74
C MET A 115 17.03 -11.33 0.32
N LEU A 116 15.88 -10.74 -0.04
CA LEU A 116 14.60 -11.46 -0.14
C LEU A 116 13.91 -11.50 -1.52
N SER A 117 14.56 -11.12 -2.61
CA SER A 117 14.08 -11.45 -3.97
C SER A 117 15.22 -11.34 -5.00
N GLY A 118 15.01 -11.81 -6.24
CA GLY A 118 16.06 -11.90 -7.27
C GLY A 118 16.78 -10.58 -7.57
N ASP A 119 16.09 -9.44 -7.48
CA ASP A 119 16.64 -8.08 -7.57
C ASP A 119 16.55 -7.30 -6.24
N GLY A 120 16.00 -7.93 -5.18
CA GLY A 120 15.77 -7.35 -3.86
C GLY A 120 14.41 -6.65 -3.69
N SER A 121 13.64 -6.40 -4.76
CA SER A 121 12.32 -5.77 -4.72
C SER A 121 11.16 -6.77 -4.55
N SER A 122 10.08 -6.35 -3.89
CA SER A 122 8.85 -7.13 -3.76
C SER A 122 7.79 -6.68 -4.75
N ASN A 123 6.94 -7.61 -5.20
CA ASN A 123 5.82 -7.28 -6.09
C ASN A 123 4.70 -6.51 -5.40
N ASN A 124 4.62 -6.61 -4.07
CA ASN A 124 3.72 -5.81 -3.26
C ASN A 124 4.49 -5.34 -2.03
N ALA A 125 4.11 -4.22 -1.46
CA ALA A 125 4.60 -3.81 -0.16
C ALA A 125 3.48 -3.06 0.54
N SER A 126 3.36 -3.26 1.84
CA SER A 126 2.39 -2.55 2.65
C SER A 126 2.89 -2.59 4.07
N GLY A 127 2.91 -1.45 4.73
CA GLY A 127 3.42 -1.37 6.08
C GLY A 127 2.83 -0.23 6.84
N LEU A 128 3.10 -0.28 8.13
CA LEU A 128 2.65 0.72 9.09
C LEU A 128 3.88 1.26 9.83
N PHE A 129 3.86 2.56 10.07
CA PHE A 129 4.78 3.26 10.95
C PHE A 129 3.97 3.87 12.09
N LEU A 130 4.38 3.66 13.33
CA LEU A 130 3.72 4.27 14.48
C LEU A 130 4.72 5.01 15.37
N PRO A 131 4.33 6.18 15.91
CA PRO A 131 5.12 6.88 16.91
C PRO A 131 5.08 6.16 18.26
N ALA A 132 5.90 6.63 19.22
CA ALA A 132 5.82 6.18 20.61
C ALA A 132 4.52 6.61 21.32
N GLN A 133 3.83 7.62 20.79
CA GLN A 133 2.60 8.20 21.32
C GLN A 133 1.63 8.41 20.16
N PHE A 134 0.48 7.73 20.17
CA PHE A 134 -0.55 7.84 19.14
C PHE A 134 -1.82 8.41 19.75
N GLY A 135 -2.12 9.68 19.46
CA GLY A 135 -3.14 10.43 20.19
C GLY A 135 -2.83 10.46 21.69
N ASP A 136 -3.75 9.95 22.52
CA ASP A 136 -3.58 9.84 23.97
C ASP A 136 -2.96 8.50 24.43
N ILE A 137 -2.62 7.60 23.50
CA ILE A 137 -2.08 6.27 23.81
C ILE A 137 -0.55 6.27 23.76
N ALA A 138 0.09 5.99 24.90
CA ALA A 138 1.53 5.71 24.96
C ALA A 138 1.81 4.26 24.54
N ILE A 139 2.59 4.06 23.48
CA ILE A 139 2.93 2.76 22.92
C ILE A 139 4.31 2.33 23.43
N ASP A 140 4.31 1.47 24.46
CA ASP A 140 5.51 1.01 25.15
C ASP A 140 5.95 -0.42 24.77
N SER A 141 5.18 -1.11 23.91
CA SER A 141 5.44 -2.47 23.49
C SER A 141 5.01 -2.73 22.04
N ALA A 142 5.61 -3.74 21.42
CA ALA A 142 5.24 -4.19 20.07
C ALA A 142 3.80 -4.71 19.99
N ASP A 143 3.33 -5.41 21.04
CA ASP A 143 1.95 -5.91 21.10
C ASP A 143 0.95 -4.74 21.12
N LEU A 144 1.22 -3.69 21.91
CA LEU A 144 0.35 -2.51 21.92
C LEU A 144 0.42 -1.73 20.59
N ALA A 145 1.58 -1.68 19.94
CA ALA A 145 1.71 -1.10 18.60
C ALA A 145 0.85 -1.86 17.58
N HIS A 146 0.82 -3.19 17.68
CA HIS A 146 -0.01 -4.05 16.84
C HIS A 146 -1.50 -3.80 17.05
N ASP A 147 -1.95 -3.73 18.30
CA ASP A 147 -3.36 -3.46 18.63
C ASP A 147 -3.80 -2.06 18.14
N VAL A 148 -3.00 -1.02 18.40
CA VAL A 148 -3.27 0.35 17.92
C VAL A 148 -3.34 0.40 16.39
N ALA A 149 -2.44 -0.29 15.71
CA ALA A 149 -2.44 -0.40 14.25
C ALA A 149 -3.70 -1.07 13.71
N ILE A 150 -4.15 -2.16 14.34
CA ILE A 150 -5.37 -2.85 13.93
C ILE A 150 -6.58 -1.93 14.06
N ASP A 151 -6.68 -1.19 15.16
CA ASP A 151 -7.78 -0.26 15.40
C ASP A 151 -7.75 0.91 14.41
N MET A 152 -6.57 1.50 14.14
CA MET A 152 -6.42 2.55 13.14
C MET A 152 -6.84 2.06 11.74
N VAL A 153 -6.37 0.90 11.29
CA VAL A 153 -6.74 0.36 9.97
C VAL A 153 -8.24 0.04 9.93
N HIS A 154 -8.81 -0.44 11.03
CA HIS A 154 -10.25 -0.64 11.13
C HIS A 154 -11.03 0.68 10.96
N GLU A 155 -10.64 1.72 11.69
CA GLU A 155 -11.26 3.05 11.62
C GLU A 155 -11.17 3.63 10.20
N ASN A 156 -9.99 3.56 9.57
CA ASN A 156 -9.78 3.99 8.19
C ASN A 156 -10.72 3.26 7.20
N ILE A 157 -10.93 1.95 7.37
CA ILE A 157 -11.87 1.18 6.53
C ILE A 157 -13.30 1.68 6.70
N VAL A 158 -13.72 1.93 7.95
CA VAL A 158 -15.07 2.42 8.26
C VAL A 158 -15.26 3.83 7.69
N ASP A 159 -14.30 4.71 7.87
CA ASP A 159 -14.35 6.10 7.41
C ASP A 159 -14.31 6.19 5.88
N ALA A 160 -13.47 5.39 5.22
CA ALA A 160 -13.44 5.29 3.76
C ALA A 160 -14.78 4.77 3.20
N ALA A 161 -15.35 3.74 3.84
CA ALA A 161 -16.67 3.23 3.47
C ALA A 161 -17.75 4.31 3.62
N MET A 162 -17.79 5.00 4.77
CA MET A 162 -18.77 6.05 5.05
C MET A 162 -18.65 7.23 4.07
N THR A 163 -17.43 7.66 3.75
CA THR A 163 -17.14 8.74 2.79
C THR A 163 -17.72 8.43 1.41
N LEU A 164 -17.73 7.15 1.03
CA LEU A 164 -18.23 6.67 -0.26
C LEU A 164 -19.67 6.17 -0.20
N GLY A 165 -20.36 6.38 0.93
CA GLY A 165 -21.78 6.05 1.11
C GLY A 165 -22.07 4.57 1.33
N TYR A 166 -21.12 3.84 1.91
CA TYR A 166 -21.25 2.45 2.34
C TYR A 166 -21.28 2.33 3.86
N GLN A 167 -21.88 1.24 4.35
CA GLN A 167 -21.77 0.78 5.72
C GLN A 167 -20.83 -0.43 5.79
N ALA A 168 -19.85 -0.40 6.69
CA ALA A 168 -18.95 -1.52 6.92
C ALA A 168 -19.48 -2.50 7.98
N ILE A 169 -19.43 -3.80 7.66
CA ILE A 169 -19.84 -4.90 8.54
C ILE A 169 -18.68 -5.91 8.60
N CYS A 170 -18.12 -6.14 9.77
CA CYS A 170 -17.11 -7.18 9.93
C CYS A 170 -17.75 -8.58 9.92
N GLU A 171 -17.31 -9.45 9.00
CA GLU A 171 -17.84 -10.80 8.79
C GLU A 171 -16.86 -11.89 9.23
N TYR A 172 -15.56 -11.57 9.31
CA TYR A 172 -14.52 -12.50 9.74
C TYR A 172 -13.45 -11.79 10.58
N GLY A 173 -12.97 -12.48 11.61
CA GLY A 173 -11.77 -12.08 12.34
C GLY A 173 -11.88 -10.77 13.13
N CYS A 174 -13.09 -10.34 13.50
CA CYS A 174 -13.35 -8.99 14.04
C CYS A 174 -12.55 -8.57 15.29
N ASN A 175 -11.87 -9.51 15.95
CA ASN A 175 -10.99 -9.28 17.10
C ASN A 175 -9.54 -9.70 16.83
N SER A 176 -9.09 -9.71 15.57
CA SER A 176 -7.72 -10.06 15.19
C SER A 176 -7.18 -9.10 14.13
N GLY A 177 -5.89 -9.18 13.80
CA GLY A 177 -5.30 -8.41 12.70
C GLY A 177 -5.65 -8.93 11.30
N ASN A 178 -6.33 -10.07 11.17
CA ASN A 178 -6.78 -10.64 9.91
C ASN A 178 -8.31 -10.56 9.84
N ARG A 179 -8.83 -9.51 9.21
CA ARG A 179 -10.26 -9.19 9.18
C ARG A 179 -10.80 -9.14 7.77
N VAL A 180 -12.08 -9.49 7.61
CA VAL A 180 -12.82 -9.30 6.36
C VAL A 180 -14.12 -8.57 6.65
N TYR A 181 -14.31 -7.47 5.93
CA TYR A 181 -15.50 -6.63 5.97
C TYR A 181 -16.34 -6.83 4.71
N ARG A 182 -17.66 -6.91 4.87
CA ARG A 182 -18.62 -6.59 3.80
C ARG A 182 -18.96 -5.11 3.90
N LEU A 183 -18.93 -4.41 2.79
CA LEU A 183 -19.42 -3.03 2.70
C LEU A 183 -20.70 -3.03 1.86
N ASP A 184 -21.81 -2.54 2.40
CA ASP A 184 -23.08 -2.45 1.70
C ASP A 184 -23.45 -0.98 1.46
N ILE A 185 -23.88 -0.65 0.23
CA ILE A 185 -24.27 0.71 -0.12
C ILE A 185 -25.47 1.15 0.73
N VAL A 186 -25.38 2.33 1.34
CA VAL A 186 -26.47 2.89 2.13
C VAL A 186 -27.63 3.27 1.22
N SER A 187 -28.86 3.03 1.67
CA SER A 187 -30.06 3.37 0.91
C SER A 187 -30.11 4.87 0.61
N ASN A 188 -30.41 5.22 -0.64
CA ASN A 188 -30.44 6.60 -1.16
C ASN A 188 -29.06 7.28 -1.31
N THR A 189 -27.95 6.55 -1.25
CA THR A 189 -26.66 7.06 -1.69
C THR A 189 -26.69 7.31 -3.21
N ASP A 190 -26.41 8.54 -3.63
CA ASP A 190 -26.19 8.86 -5.04
C ASP A 190 -24.87 8.22 -5.51
N ARG A 191 -24.94 7.42 -6.58
CA ARG A 191 -23.73 6.79 -7.13
C ARG A 191 -22.91 7.80 -7.89
N GLN A 192 -21.62 7.84 -7.56
CA GLN A 192 -20.64 8.65 -8.25
C GLN A 192 -20.16 7.97 -9.54
N TYR A 193 -20.24 6.64 -9.60
CA TYR A 193 -19.77 5.84 -10.73
C TYR A 193 -20.84 4.89 -11.25
N VAL A 194 -20.93 4.74 -12.58
CA VAL A 194 -21.92 3.87 -13.24
C VAL A 194 -21.74 2.39 -12.85
N TYR A 195 -20.50 1.97 -12.59
CA TYR A 195 -20.13 0.62 -12.18
C TYR A 195 -19.96 0.47 -10.66
N GLN A 196 -20.31 1.48 -9.87
CA GLN A 196 -20.20 1.40 -8.40
C GLN A 196 -21.08 0.25 -7.89
N PRO A 197 -20.52 -0.77 -7.21
CA PRO A 197 -21.26 -1.97 -6.84
C PRO A 197 -22.11 -1.76 -5.58
N ASP A 198 -23.16 -2.57 -5.41
CA ASP A 198 -24.01 -2.53 -4.20
C ASP A 198 -23.29 -3.05 -2.97
N THR A 199 -22.43 -4.04 -3.17
CA THR A 199 -21.66 -4.68 -2.12
C THR A 199 -20.20 -4.78 -2.55
N LEU A 200 -19.31 -4.41 -1.64
CA LEU A 200 -17.87 -4.60 -1.71
C LEU A 200 -17.40 -5.50 -0.58
N THR A 201 -16.16 -5.95 -0.68
CA THR A 201 -15.43 -6.54 0.44
C THR A 201 -14.10 -5.84 0.65
N VAL A 202 -13.68 -5.75 1.90
CA VAL A 202 -12.35 -5.30 2.27
C VAL A 202 -11.72 -6.37 3.14
N SER A 203 -10.59 -6.92 2.70
CA SER A 203 -9.79 -7.88 3.48
C SER A 203 -8.55 -7.16 3.98
N MET A 204 -8.29 -7.20 5.28
CA MET A 204 -7.10 -6.57 5.89
C MET A 204 -6.24 -7.59 6.64
N ASN A 205 -4.93 -7.37 6.59
CA ASN A 205 -3.96 -8.07 7.42
C ASN A 205 -3.01 -7.06 8.06
N VAL A 206 -2.86 -7.12 9.38
CA VAL A 206 -1.82 -6.40 10.12
C VAL A 206 -0.93 -7.44 10.81
N SER A 207 0.35 -7.46 10.45
CA SER A 207 1.37 -8.33 11.04
C SER A 207 1.88 -7.77 12.36
N GLU A 208 2.69 -8.57 13.05
CA GLU A 208 3.44 -8.14 14.23
C GLU A 208 4.28 -6.87 13.97
N PHE A 209 4.56 -6.16 15.05
CA PHE A 209 5.38 -4.96 15.06
C PHE A 209 6.76 -5.21 15.67
N VAL A 210 7.71 -4.38 15.25
CA VAL A 210 9.05 -4.31 15.82
C VAL A 210 9.42 -2.86 16.08
N GLU A 211 10.34 -2.62 17.00
CA GLU A 211 10.97 -1.32 17.14
C GLU A 211 11.82 -1.03 15.90
N ALA A 212 11.67 0.16 15.33
CA ALA A 212 12.34 0.55 14.07
C ALA A 212 13.87 0.65 14.22
N GLY A 213 14.38 0.78 15.46
CA GLY A 213 15.81 0.85 15.74
C GLY A 213 16.46 2.04 15.04
N LYS A 214 17.63 1.85 14.44
CA LYS A 214 18.34 2.95 13.75
C LYS A 214 17.57 3.49 12.53
N GLU A 215 16.76 2.67 11.85
CA GLU A 215 15.97 3.11 10.69
C GLU A 215 14.88 4.11 11.06
N ALA A 216 14.51 4.20 12.35
CA ALA A 216 13.54 5.16 12.86
C ALA A 216 13.82 6.60 12.40
N VAL A 217 15.10 6.98 12.26
CA VAL A 217 15.47 8.33 11.81
C VAL A 217 15.02 8.57 10.37
N LEU A 218 15.33 7.66 9.45
CA LEU A 218 14.94 7.81 8.04
C LEU A 218 13.43 7.63 7.86
N ASP A 219 12.83 6.69 8.60
CA ASP A 219 11.38 6.50 8.62
C ASP A 219 10.70 7.81 9.08
N SER A 220 11.23 8.48 10.11
CA SER A 220 10.67 9.72 10.63
C SER A 220 10.86 10.94 9.71
N ILE A 221 12.00 11.05 9.03
CA ILE A 221 12.22 12.09 8.02
C ILE A 221 11.27 11.88 6.83
N ALA A 222 11.06 10.63 6.43
CA ALA A 222 10.22 10.28 5.30
C ALA A 222 8.73 10.52 5.56
N THR A 223 8.25 10.11 6.74
CA THR A 223 6.84 10.28 7.12
C THR A 223 6.52 11.67 7.65
N GLY A 224 7.52 12.39 8.19
CA GLY A 224 7.32 13.62 8.96
C GLY A 224 6.88 13.38 10.40
N GLU A 225 6.79 12.11 10.84
CA GLU A 225 6.29 11.71 12.15
C GLU A 225 7.40 11.07 13.00
N PRO A 226 7.39 11.18 14.34
CA PRO A 226 8.45 10.64 15.19
C PRO A 226 8.31 9.11 15.37
N ILE A 227 8.67 8.35 14.34
CA ILE A 227 8.47 6.90 14.24
C ILE A 227 9.32 6.16 15.28
N LYS A 228 8.68 5.20 15.95
CA LYS A 228 9.34 4.24 16.86
C LYS A 228 9.06 2.80 16.48
N TRP A 229 7.86 2.51 16.00
CA TRP A 229 7.40 1.17 15.71
C TRP A 229 7.09 1.02 14.22
N ARG A 230 7.32 -0.18 13.67
CA ARG A 230 6.92 -0.51 12.31
C ARG A 230 6.44 -1.95 12.19
N SER A 231 5.64 -2.23 11.18
CA SER A 231 5.29 -3.60 10.82
C SER A 231 6.55 -4.40 10.47
N ALA A 232 6.63 -5.65 10.95
CA ALA A 232 7.82 -6.49 10.81
C ALA A 232 8.00 -7.05 9.39
N ASP A 233 6.91 -7.30 8.69
CA ASP A 233 6.88 -7.92 7.35
C ASP A 233 6.74 -6.83 6.26
N PRO A 234 7.42 -6.96 5.10
CA PRO A 234 7.17 -6.12 3.92
C PRO A 234 5.71 -6.05 3.46
N HIS A 235 4.89 -7.05 3.81
CA HIS A 235 3.46 -7.12 3.56
C HIS A 235 2.62 -6.95 4.85
N GLY A 236 3.19 -6.31 5.88
CA GLY A 236 2.67 -6.30 7.23
C GLY A 236 1.41 -5.45 7.49
N ALA A 237 0.83 -4.83 6.47
CA ALA A 237 -0.36 -3.99 6.60
C ALA A 237 -1.24 -3.98 5.34
N MET A 238 -1.53 -5.14 4.77
CA MET A 238 -2.22 -5.24 3.49
C MET A 238 -3.73 -4.98 3.63
N VAL A 239 -4.30 -4.24 2.67
CA VAL A 239 -5.73 -4.01 2.49
C VAL A 239 -6.13 -4.29 1.04
N LEU A 240 -7.11 -5.17 0.84
CA LEU A 240 -7.58 -5.57 -0.48
C LEU A 240 -9.07 -5.26 -0.64
N LEU A 241 -9.39 -4.44 -1.64
CA LEU A 241 -10.75 -4.13 -2.05
C LEU A 241 -11.22 -5.10 -3.14
N GLY A 242 -12.35 -5.75 -2.90
CA GLY A 242 -13.02 -6.66 -3.84
C GLY A 242 -14.44 -6.20 -4.15
N ALA A 243 -14.90 -6.49 -5.36
CA ALA A 243 -16.29 -6.36 -5.79
C ALA A 243 -16.91 -7.73 -6.04
N SER A 244 -18.24 -7.78 -6.16
CA SER A 244 -19.00 -9.00 -6.49
C SER A 244 -18.63 -10.19 -5.58
N PRO A 245 -18.77 -10.05 -4.26
CA PRO A 245 -18.36 -11.10 -3.33
C PRO A 245 -19.10 -12.41 -3.60
N SER A 246 -18.35 -13.51 -3.50
CA SER A 246 -18.92 -14.85 -3.55
C SER A 246 -19.36 -15.31 -2.17
N TYR A 247 -20.45 -16.07 -2.11
CA TYR A 247 -20.99 -16.64 -0.89
C TYR A 247 -20.99 -18.17 -0.97
N ASP A 248 -20.77 -18.82 0.17
CA ASP A 248 -20.89 -20.27 0.30
C ASP A 248 -22.36 -20.73 0.35
N GLU A 249 -22.58 -22.05 0.40
CA GLU A 249 -23.93 -22.63 0.47
C GLU A 249 -24.71 -22.23 1.74
N SER A 250 -24.02 -21.74 2.78
CA SER A 250 -24.63 -21.25 4.02
C SER A 250 -24.96 -19.75 3.97
N GLY A 251 -24.65 -19.08 2.87
CA GLY A 251 -24.86 -17.64 2.68
C GLY A 251 -23.80 -16.76 3.35
N LYS A 252 -22.65 -17.33 3.77
CA LYS A 252 -21.52 -16.57 4.32
C LYS A 252 -20.52 -16.22 3.23
N LEU A 253 -19.73 -15.17 3.42
CA LEU A 253 -18.65 -14.83 2.49
C LEU A 253 -17.72 -16.03 2.29
N SER A 254 -17.47 -16.37 1.03
CA SER A 254 -16.47 -17.36 0.66
C SER A 254 -15.09 -16.75 0.90
N LEU A 255 -14.31 -17.39 1.78
CA LEU A 255 -12.96 -16.93 2.13
C LEU A 255 -11.92 -17.88 1.54
N THR A 256 -10.83 -17.32 1.03
CA THR A 256 -9.65 -18.07 0.57
C THR A 256 -8.42 -17.66 1.37
N ASP A 257 -7.49 -18.59 1.50
CA ASP A 257 -6.18 -18.31 2.07
C ASP A 257 -5.26 -17.79 0.97
N ILE A 258 -4.60 -16.67 1.22
CA ILE A 258 -3.35 -16.34 0.54
C ILE A 258 -2.24 -16.98 1.38
N GLU A 259 -1.49 -17.89 0.76
CA GLU A 259 -0.27 -18.41 1.37
C GLU A 259 0.70 -17.24 1.61
N SER A 260 1.02 -17.01 2.88
CA SER A 260 2.06 -16.09 3.32
C SER A 260 3.07 -16.87 4.16
N THR A 261 4.32 -16.42 4.15
CA THR A 261 5.43 -17.02 4.88
C THR A 261 5.29 -16.90 6.40
N THR A 262 4.45 -15.99 6.89
CA THR A 262 4.33 -15.66 8.32
C THR A 262 3.01 -16.11 8.94
N SER A 263 1.88 -15.97 8.23
CA SER A 263 0.57 -16.51 8.66
C SER A 263 -0.45 -16.47 7.51
N PRO A 264 -1.33 -17.48 7.34
CA PRO A 264 -2.33 -17.45 6.28
C PRO A 264 -3.24 -16.23 6.41
N PHE A 265 -3.27 -15.42 5.35
CA PHE A 265 -4.13 -14.24 5.24
C PHE A 265 -5.46 -14.65 4.59
N LYS A 266 -6.59 -14.31 5.22
CA LYS A 266 -7.91 -14.62 4.67
C LYS A 266 -8.38 -13.46 3.83
N ILE A 267 -8.78 -13.75 2.60
CA ILE A 267 -9.42 -12.78 1.72
C ILE A 267 -10.82 -13.24 1.35
N ALA A 268 -11.73 -12.29 1.17
CA ALA A 268 -12.99 -12.57 0.50
C ALA A 268 -12.74 -12.89 -0.97
N SER A 269 -13.36 -13.97 -1.45
CA SER A 269 -13.46 -14.27 -2.88
C SER A 269 -14.27 -13.18 -3.59
N GLY A 270 -13.66 -12.48 -4.54
CA GLY A 270 -14.28 -11.40 -5.29
C GLY A 270 -13.37 -10.88 -6.41
N ASP A 271 -13.88 -9.93 -7.18
CA ASP A 271 -13.15 -9.29 -8.26
C ASP A 271 -12.31 -8.12 -7.73
N LEU A 272 -10.99 -8.27 -7.76
CA LEU A 272 -10.04 -7.23 -7.33
C LEU A 272 -9.84 -6.12 -8.37
N THR A 273 -10.40 -6.28 -9.58
CA THR A 273 -10.31 -5.29 -10.67
C THR A 273 -10.88 -3.94 -10.26
N ILE A 274 -11.84 -3.92 -9.33
CA ILE A 274 -12.41 -2.68 -8.78
C ILE A 274 -11.32 -1.74 -8.23
N SER A 275 -10.23 -2.29 -7.68
CA SER A 275 -9.09 -1.52 -7.15
C SER A 275 -8.37 -0.68 -8.22
N ARG A 276 -8.49 -1.05 -9.50
CA ARG A 276 -7.90 -0.29 -10.63
C ARG A 276 -8.79 0.85 -11.13
N THR A 277 -10.08 0.85 -10.79
CA THR A 277 -11.03 1.85 -11.28
C THR A 277 -10.86 3.20 -10.56
N PRO A 278 -11.37 4.31 -11.11
CA PRO A 278 -11.50 5.58 -10.38
C PRO A 278 -12.14 5.44 -8.99
N PHE A 279 -13.18 4.60 -8.86
CA PHE A 279 -13.82 4.33 -7.57
C PHE A 279 -12.85 3.67 -6.58
N GLY A 280 -12.11 2.64 -7.04
CA GLY A 280 -11.11 1.96 -6.21
C GLY A 280 -9.97 2.88 -5.80
N ARG A 281 -9.57 3.82 -6.68
CA ARG A 281 -8.57 4.85 -6.36
C ARG A 281 -9.09 5.83 -5.32
N ASP A 282 -10.35 6.26 -5.38
CA ASP A 282 -10.93 7.14 -4.35
C ASP A 282 -11.06 6.42 -3.01
N PHE A 283 -11.48 5.16 -3.02
CA PHE A 283 -11.47 4.31 -1.82
C PHE A 283 -10.06 4.22 -1.24
N THR A 284 -9.06 4.00 -2.09
CA THR A 284 -7.64 3.95 -1.69
C THR A 284 -7.20 5.29 -1.11
N ARG A 285 -7.49 6.42 -1.75
CA ARG A 285 -7.14 7.75 -1.20
C ARG A 285 -7.73 7.95 0.19
N ALA A 286 -9.00 7.63 0.39
CA ALA A 286 -9.65 7.76 1.70
C ALA A 286 -9.05 6.80 2.74
N MET A 287 -8.76 5.54 2.36
CA MET A 287 -8.20 4.52 3.24
C MET A 287 -6.78 4.88 3.73
N PHE A 288 -5.97 5.47 2.86
CA PHE A 288 -4.57 5.79 3.12
C PHE A 288 -4.35 7.29 3.38
N ASP A 289 -5.39 8.04 3.79
CA ASP A 289 -5.32 9.47 4.12
C ASP A 289 -4.72 9.73 5.51
N ASN A 290 -3.52 9.19 5.74
CA ASN A 290 -2.75 9.35 6.97
C ASN A 290 -1.25 9.14 6.67
N PRO A 291 -0.35 9.61 7.54
CA PRO A 291 1.10 9.46 7.34
C PRO A 291 1.66 8.11 7.79
N TYR A 292 0.80 7.22 8.34
CA TYR A 292 1.23 6.01 9.05
C TYR A 292 1.12 4.74 8.21
N HIS A 293 0.22 4.70 7.22
CA HIS A 293 -0.08 3.52 6.44
C HIS A 293 0.26 3.73 4.96
N TYR A 294 0.96 2.77 4.37
CA TYR A 294 1.22 2.76 2.93
C TYR A 294 0.90 1.40 2.31
N GLN A 295 0.64 1.40 1.01
CA GLN A 295 0.54 0.18 0.22
C GLN A 295 0.92 0.44 -1.23
N GLY A 296 1.68 -0.46 -1.84
CA GLY A 296 1.92 -0.48 -3.27
C GLY A 296 1.99 -1.87 -3.86
N SER A 297 1.84 -1.92 -5.17
CA SER A 297 1.79 -3.16 -5.94
C SER A 297 2.32 -2.92 -7.35
N ASN A 298 3.33 -3.69 -7.75
CA ASN A 298 3.81 -3.75 -9.14
C ASN A 298 2.70 -4.24 -10.08
N ASN A 299 1.91 -5.22 -9.62
CA ASN A 299 0.83 -5.80 -10.43
C ASN A 299 -0.27 -4.79 -10.74
N LEU A 300 -0.62 -3.95 -9.77
CA LEU A 300 -1.62 -2.88 -9.93
C LEU A 300 -0.97 -1.56 -10.40
N SER A 301 0.36 -1.51 -10.47
CA SER A 301 1.19 -0.38 -10.88
C SER A 301 0.89 0.90 -10.10
N TYR A 302 0.70 0.79 -8.78
CA TYR A 302 0.47 1.94 -7.92
C TYR A 302 1.22 1.86 -6.59
N PHE A 303 1.33 3.02 -5.95
CA PHE A 303 1.73 3.21 -4.57
C PHE A 303 0.79 4.23 -3.92
N ALA A 304 0.25 3.94 -2.74
CA ALA A 304 -0.69 4.78 -2.02
C ALA A 304 -0.09 5.17 -0.67
N TYR A 305 -0.11 6.47 -0.40
CA TYR A 305 0.41 7.07 0.82
C TYR A 305 -0.14 8.49 1.01
N SER A 306 -0.50 8.85 2.24
CA SER A 306 -0.90 10.20 2.63
C SER A 306 -1.96 10.83 1.70
N GLY A 307 -3.05 10.09 1.48
CA GLY A 307 -4.21 10.54 0.70
C GLY A 307 -3.96 10.62 -0.81
N ALA A 308 -2.78 10.20 -1.28
CA ALA A 308 -2.38 10.21 -2.67
C ALA A 308 -2.17 8.79 -3.21
N VAL A 309 -2.33 8.65 -4.53
CA VAL A 309 -1.98 7.45 -5.28
C VAL A 309 -1.01 7.86 -6.36
N TYR A 310 0.12 7.18 -6.44
CA TYR A 310 1.20 7.38 -7.38
C TYR A 310 1.26 6.18 -8.33
N LYS A 311 1.68 6.41 -9.57
CA LYS A 311 2.02 5.30 -10.48
C LYS A 311 3.37 4.72 -10.07
N LEU A 312 3.51 3.42 -10.32
CA LEU A 312 4.77 2.69 -10.14
C LEU A 312 5.24 2.17 -11.50
N TYR A 313 6.26 2.80 -12.06
CA TYR A 313 6.78 2.49 -13.41
C TYR A 313 8.03 1.62 -13.41
N SER A 314 8.89 1.85 -12.42
CA SER A 314 10.23 1.25 -12.31
C SER A 314 10.55 1.05 -10.84
N ASN A 315 11.24 -0.02 -10.52
CA ASN A 315 11.79 -0.28 -9.18
C ASN A 315 13.26 0.14 -9.06
N SER A 316 13.91 0.58 -10.14
CA SER A 316 15.37 0.76 -10.20
C SER A 316 15.88 2.18 -9.87
N SER A 317 14.98 3.14 -9.64
CA SER A 317 15.31 4.56 -9.39
C SER A 317 14.41 5.15 -8.30
N ILE A 318 14.83 6.27 -7.69
CA ILE A 318 14.03 7.02 -6.70
C ILE A 318 12.77 7.64 -7.31
N ASN A 319 12.78 7.91 -8.62
CA ASN A 319 11.64 8.45 -9.38
C ASN A 319 10.57 7.37 -9.67
N ALA A 320 10.59 6.25 -8.96
CA ALA A 320 9.63 5.16 -9.09
C ALA A 320 8.17 5.59 -8.93
N PHE A 321 7.95 6.68 -8.17
CA PHE A 321 6.65 7.21 -7.76
C PHE A 321 6.45 8.69 -8.17
N ASP A 322 7.15 9.14 -9.22
CA ASP A 322 7.18 10.54 -9.68
C ASP A 322 5.84 11.03 -10.27
N ASP A 323 4.90 10.14 -10.57
CA ASP A 323 3.61 10.49 -11.15
C ASP A 323 2.45 10.33 -10.15
N LYS A 324 1.93 11.44 -9.63
CA LYS A 324 0.72 11.45 -8.80
C LYS A 324 -0.52 11.34 -9.67
N ILE A 325 -1.35 10.33 -9.42
CA ILE A 325 -2.64 10.15 -10.09
C ILE A 325 -3.65 11.16 -9.55
N VAL A 326 -4.22 11.98 -10.45
CA VAL A 326 -5.20 13.02 -10.09
C VAL A 326 -6.63 12.69 -10.54
N LYS A 327 -6.81 11.87 -11.60
CA LYS A 327 -8.13 11.42 -12.09
C LYS A 327 -8.06 10.01 -12.65
#